data_AF-A0A4Y2FXR8-F1
#
_entry.id   AF-A0A4Y2FXR8-F1
#
_cell.length_a   1.000
_cell.length_b   1.000
_cell.length_c   1.000
_cell.angle_alpha   90.00
_cell.angle_beta   90.00
_cell.angle_gamma   90.00
#
_symmetry.space_group_name_H-M   'P 1'
#
loop_
_entity.id
_entity.type
_entity.pdbx_description
1 polymer ?
#
loop_
_entity_poly.entity_id
_entity_poly.type
_entity_poly.pdbx_seq_one_letter_code
_entity_poly.pdbx_strand_id
1 'polypeptide(L)'
;MYFMFGLANGNALEAKRLYRQRFPRRHVPDRKMFKPLHRCLCETGTFVKGMHDTGSGRSVWTPQVVEDILQRLEDWPDISTREVSSAVNVPHSIIWRIWASSNPYDTRPHA
;
A
#
# COMPACT_ATOMS: atom_id res chain seq x y z
N MET A 1 21.42 -3.33 -11.22
CA MET A 1 20.61 -3.44 -12.45
C MET A 1 20.55 -2.09 -13.16
N TYR A 2 20.04 -1.04 -12.51
CA TYR A 2 19.93 0.31 -13.10
C TYR A 2 21.27 0.91 -13.58
N PHE A 3 22.35 0.67 -12.85
CA PHE A 3 23.69 1.06 -13.27
C PHE A 3 24.06 0.56 -14.68
N MET A 4 23.69 -0.68 -15.04
CA MET A 4 23.92 -1.22 -16.40
C MET A 4 23.02 -0.56 -17.45
N PHE A 5 21.86 -0.04 -17.05
CA PHE A 5 20.95 0.67 -17.93
C PHE A 5 21.47 2.06 -18.28
N GLY A 6 22.09 2.75 -17.32
CA GLY A 6 22.85 3.97 -17.56
C GLY A 6 24.05 3.73 -18.48
N LEU A 7 24.85 2.69 -18.20
CA LEU A 7 25.99 2.31 -19.06
C LEU A 7 25.58 1.95 -20.49
N ALA A 8 24.37 1.43 -20.68
CA ALA A 8 23.82 1.08 -21.98
C ALA A 8 23.10 2.25 -22.68
N ASN A 9 23.26 3.50 -22.20
CA ASN A 9 22.60 4.70 -22.75
C ASN A 9 21.08 4.54 -22.88
N GLY A 10 20.43 3.88 -21.91
CA GLY A 10 18.98 3.64 -21.93
C GLY A 10 18.53 2.44 -22.79
N ASN A 11 19.47 1.65 -23.34
CA ASN A 11 19.14 0.43 -24.06
C ASN A 11 18.92 -0.76 -23.10
N ALA A 12 17.66 -1.18 -22.95
CA ALA A 12 17.29 -2.27 -22.04
C ALA A 12 17.82 -3.65 -22.47
N LEU A 13 18.03 -3.88 -23.77
CA LEU A 13 18.56 -5.15 -24.27
C LEU A 13 20.06 -5.26 -23.96
N GLU A 14 20.79 -4.18 -24.22
CA GLU A 14 22.23 -4.15 -23.95
C GLU A 14 22.52 -4.13 -22.45
N ALA A 15 21.70 -3.41 -21.66
CA ALA A 15 21.76 -3.46 -20.20
C ALA A 15 21.60 -4.89 -19.66
N LYS A 16 20.69 -5.67 -20.23
CA LYS A 16 20.50 -7.09 -19.88
C LYS A 16 21.72 -7.93 -20.22
N ARG A 17 22.31 -7.72 -21.41
CA ARG A 17 23.51 -8.42 -21.88
C ARG A 17 24.69 -8.15 -20.96
N LEU A 18 24.96 -6.87 -20.66
CA LEU A 18 26.00 -6.44 -19.74
C LEU A 18 25.79 -6.99 -18.32
N TYR A 19 24.53 -6.99 -17.84
CA TYR A 19 24.22 -7.54 -16.52
C TYR A 19 24.49 -9.04 -16.45
N ARG A 20 24.11 -9.81 -17.48
CA ARG A 20 24.39 -11.26 -17.56
C ARG A 20 25.89 -11.54 -17.62
N GLN A 21 26.64 -10.77 -18.42
CA GLN A 21 28.08 -10.94 -18.57
C GLN A 21 28.82 -10.66 -17.25
N ARG A 22 28.40 -9.63 -16.50
CA ARG A 22 29.05 -9.24 -15.25
C ARG A 22 28.64 -10.09 -14.05
N PHE A 23 27.43 -10.66 -14.07
CA PHE A 23 26.93 -11.52 -12.99
C PHE A 23 26.37 -12.84 -13.53
N PRO A 24 27.23 -13.76 -13.99
CA PRO A 24 26.81 -15.00 -14.65
C PRO A 24 26.00 -15.95 -13.77
N ARG A 25 26.11 -15.85 -12.43
CA ARG A 25 25.39 -16.69 -11.46
C ARG A 25 24.12 -16.06 -10.87
N ARG A 26 23.74 -14.86 -11.30
CA ARG A 26 22.54 -14.17 -10.79
C ARG A 26 21.38 -14.29 -11.77
N HIS A 27 20.16 -14.31 -11.23
CA HIS A 27 18.95 -14.19 -12.04
C HIS A 27 18.99 -12.88 -12.85
N VAL A 28 18.76 -12.98 -14.16
CA VAL A 28 18.85 -11.86 -15.08
C VAL A 28 17.48 -11.17 -15.19
N PRO A 29 17.38 -9.88 -14.82
CA PRO A 29 16.18 -9.08 -15.01
C PRO A 29 15.63 -9.14 -16.44
N ASP A 30 14.30 -9.18 -16.60
CA ASP A 30 13.70 -9.00 -17.93
C ASP A 30 13.93 -7.56 -18.43
N ARG A 31 14.13 -7.40 -19.75
CA ARG A 31 14.32 -6.11 -20.41
C ARG A 31 13.14 -5.15 -20.14
N LYS A 32 11.94 -5.69 -19.93
CA LYS A 32 10.73 -4.93 -19.64
C LYS A 32 10.79 -4.21 -18.28
N MET A 33 11.61 -4.67 -17.34
CA MET A 33 11.71 -4.09 -16.00
C MET A 33 12.52 -2.79 -15.96
N PHE A 34 13.39 -2.53 -16.94
CA PHE A 34 14.23 -1.34 -16.94
C PHE A 34 13.44 -0.04 -17.13
N LYS A 35 12.42 -0.03 -18.00
CA LYS A 35 11.62 1.16 -18.29
C LYS A 35 10.78 1.63 -17.07
N PRO A 36 10.00 0.76 -16.41
CA PRO A 36 9.27 1.15 -15.19
C PRO A 36 10.21 1.62 -14.08
N LEU A 37 11.36 0.96 -13.93
CA LEU A 37 12.32 1.31 -12.89
C LEU A 37 12.99 2.67 -13.15
N HIS A 38 13.33 2.97 -14.40
CA HIS A 38 13.80 4.30 -14.79
C HIS A 38 12.74 5.38 -14.54
N ARG A 39 11.48 5.09 -14.90
CA ARG A 39 10.36 5.99 -14.66
C ARG A 39 10.17 6.28 -13.15
N CYS A 40 10.15 5.26 -12.30
CA CYS A 40 10.04 5.46 -10.85
C CYS A 40 11.19 6.30 -10.27
N LEU A 41 12.41 6.16 -10.80
CA LEU A 41 13.53 7.00 -10.37
C LEU A 41 13.39 8.45 -10.83
N CYS A 42 12.94 8.69 -12.06
CA CYS A 42 12.72 10.04 -12.56
C CYS A 42 11.56 10.74 -11.85
N GLU A 43 10.48 10.01 -11.55
CA GLU A 43 9.25 10.58 -10.98
C GLU A 43 9.30 10.69 -9.46
N THR A 44 9.84 9.69 -8.76
CA THR A 44 9.76 9.58 -7.30
C THR A 44 11.13 9.50 -6.65
N GLY A 45 12.21 9.30 -7.41
CA GLY A 45 13.56 9.09 -6.85
C GLY A 45 13.72 7.77 -6.10
N THR A 46 12.72 6.87 -6.15
CA THR A 46 12.72 5.61 -5.41
C THR A 46 12.60 4.41 -6.35
N PHE A 47 13.15 3.27 -5.90
CA PHE A 47 13.00 1.98 -6.59
C PHE A 47 11.71 1.25 -6.20
N VAL A 48 10.96 1.80 -5.23
CA VAL A 48 9.71 1.22 -4.73
C VAL A 48 8.60 1.68 -5.67
N LYS A 49 7.87 0.72 -6.25
CA LYS A 49 6.63 1.06 -6.94
C LYS A 49 5.64 1.55 -5.90
N GLY A 50 5.21 2.81 -5.99
CA GLY A 50 4.21 3.37 -5.09
C GLY A 50 2.98 2.46 -5.05
N MET A 51 2.75 1.78 -3.93
CA MET A 51 1.60 0.89 -3.73
C MET A 51 0.31 1.68 -3.45
N HIS A 52 0.36 3.01 -3.58
CA HIS A 52 -0.74 3.92 -3.25
C HIS A 52 -2.02 3.68 -4.07
N ASP A 53 -1.92 3.01 -5.22
CA ASP A 53 -3.06 2.75 -6.13
C ASP A 53 -3.48 1.28 -6.20
N THR A 54 -2.81 0.39 -5.45
CA THR A 54 -3.18 -1.03 -5.43
C THR A 54 -4.27 -1.26 -4.37
N GLY A 55 -5.50 -0.87 -4.71
CA GLY A 55 -6.72 -1.47 -4.17
C GLY A 55 -6.91 -1.45 -2.64
N SER A 56 -6.57 -0.37 -1.94
CA SER A 56 -7.18 -0.13 -0.63
C SER A 56 -8.57 0.45 -0.88
N GLY A 57 -9.63 -0.24 -0.45
CA GLY A 57 -11.03 0.17 -0.61
C GLY A 57 -11.31 1.50 0.11
N ARG A 58 -10.97 2.62 -0.55
CA ARG A 58 -11.14 3.98 -0.06
C ARG A 58 -12.60 4.40 0.13
N SER A 59 -13.57 3.62 -0.37
CA SER A 59 -14.99 3.96 -0.26
C SER A 59 -15.54 3.88 1.17
N VAL A 60 -14.97 3.04 2.04
CA VAL A 60 -15.40 2.93 3.45
C VAL A 60 -14.63 3.89 4.36
N TRP A 61 -13.52 4.45 3.89
CA TRP A 61 -12.69 5.42 4.60
C TRP A 61 -13.02 6.86 4.21
N THR A 62 -14.30 7.20 4.04
CA THR A 62 -14.67 8.61 3.99
C THR A 62 -14.45 9.20 5.39
N PRO A 63 -13.84 10.39 5.52
CA PRO A 63 -13.57 10.99 6.84
C PRO A 63 -14.83 11.10 7.70
N GLN A 64 -15.98 11.32 7.05
CA GLN A 64 -17.29 11.39 7.71
C GLN A 64 -17.70 10.07 8.36
N VAL A 65 -17.50 8.93 7.67
CA VAL A 65 -17.85 7.60 8.19
C VAL A 65 -16.88 7.20 9.31
N VAL A 66 -15.60 7.53 9.16
CA VAL A 66 -14.59 7.30 10.19
C VAL A 66 -14.94 8.07 11.47
N GLU A 67 -15.27 9.36 11.35
CA GLU A 67 -15.60 10.20 12.50
C GLU A 67 -16.90 9.74 13.18
N ASP A 68 -17.96 9.43 12.41
CA ASP A 68 -19.24 8.95 12.97
C ASP A 68 -19.06 7.62 13.73
N ILE A 69 -18.19 6.73 13.24
CA ILE A 69 -17.87 5.47 13.94
C ILE A 69 -17.10 5.75 15.24
N LEU A 70 -16.08 6.62 15.20
CA LEU A 70 -15.26 6.93 16.39
C LEU A 70 -16.08 7.66 17.45
N GLN A 71 -16.88 8.65 17.06
CA GLN A 71 -17.73 9.42 17.97
C GLN A 71 -18.75 8.50 18.69
N ARG A 72 -19.38 7.57 17.98
CA ARG A 72 -20.34 6.63 18.60
C ARG A 72 -19.69 5.68 19.59
N LEU A 73 -18.45 5.25 19.32
CA LEU A 73 -17.69 4.39 20.22
C LEU A 73 -17.21 5.16 21.46
N GLU A 74 -16.97 6.46 21.33
CA GLU A 74 -16.56 7.33 22.44
C GLU A 74 -17.76 7.76 23.31
N ASP A 75 -18.89 8.10 22.68
CA ASP A 75 -20.13 8.51 23.38
C ASP A 75 -20.79 7.35 24.14
N TRP A 76 -20.66 6.12 23.63
CA TRP A 76 -21.32 4.93 24.18
C TRP A 76 -20.33 3.76 24.29
N PRO A 77 -19.48 3.70 25.33
CA PRO A 77 -18.44 2.67 25.46
C PRO A 77 -18.98 1.24 25.61
N ASP A 78 -20.26 1.11 25.99
CA ASP A 78 -20.96 -0.17 26.15
C ASP A 78 -21.63 -0.67 24.86
N ILE A 79 -21.62 0.13 23.77
CA ILE A 79 -22.29 -0.25 22.53
C ILE A 79 -21.54 -1.38 21.82
N SER A 80 -22.28 -2.37 21.32
CA SER A 80 -21.66 -3.45 20.57
C SER A 80 -21.22 -2.94 19.19
N THR A 81 -20.06 -3.39 18.73
CA THR A 81 -19.60 -3.17 17.36
C THR A 81 -20.60 -3.68 16.30
N ARG A 82 -21.48 -4.61 16.65
CA ARG A 82 -22.59 -5.10 15.81
C ARG A 82 -23.72 -4.08 15.66
N GLU A 83 -24.07 -3.36 16.72
CA GLU A 83 -25.04 -2.26 16.66
C GLU A 83 -24.51 -1.11 15.82
N VAL A 84 -23.24 -0.75 16.00
CA VAL A 84 -22.57 0.26 15.16
C VAL A 84 -22.53 -0.18 13.69
N SER A 85 -22.24 -1.46 13.44
CA SER A 85 -22.28 -2.04 12.10
C SER A 85 -23.66 -1.92 11.45
N SER A 86 -24.72 -2.19 12.22
CA SER A 86 -26.11 -2.09 11.74
C SER A 86 -26.52 -0.64 11.48
N ALA A 87 -26.05 0.30 12.28
CA ALA A 87 -26.42 1.71 12.18
C ALA A 87 -25.67 2.47 11.08
N VAL A 88 -24.42 2.08 10.78
CA VAL A 88 -23.58 2.71 9.75
C VAL A 88 -23.56 1.90 8.45
N ASN A 89 -24.17 0.70 8.43
CA ASN A 89 -24.15 -0.24 7.31
C ASN A 89 -22.72 -0.58 6.83
N VAL A 90 -21.79 -0.65 7.78
CA VAL A 90 -20.37 -0.95 7.54
C VAL A 90 -20.04 -2.28 8.20
N PRO A 91 -19.34 -3.19 7.51
CA PRO A 91 -18.90 -4.44 8.11
C PRO A 91 -18.09 -4.19 9.38
N HIS A 92 -18.41 -4.94 10.43
CA HIS A 92 -17.68 -4.98 11.70
C HIS A 92 -16.15 -5.04 11.53
N SER A 93 -15.64 -5.80 10.55
CA SER A 93 -14.20 -5.90 10.25
C SER A 93 -13.56 -4.57 9.86
N ILE A 94 -14.32 -3.63 9.30
CA ILE A 94 -13.83 -2.29 8.93
C ILE A 94 -13.87 -1.36 10.13
N ILE A 95 -14.91 -1.44 10.96
CA ILE A 95 -14.99 -0.72 12.25
C ILE A 95 -13.76 -1.03 13.10
N TRP A 96 -13.39 -2.31 13.21
CA TRP A 96 -12.15 -2.72 13.91
C TRP A 96 -10.87 -2.15 13.30
N ARG A 97 -10.78 -2.07 11.96
CA ARG A 97 -9.60 -1.47 11.31
C ARG A 97 -9.51 0.02 11.53
N ILE A 98 -10.64 0.73 11.52
CA ILE A 98 -10.73 2.16 11.82
C ILE A 98 -10.28 2.40 13.26
N TRP A 99 -10.85 1.66 14.19
CA TRP A 99 -10.55 1.81 15.60
C TRP A 99 -9.09 1.46 15.93
N ALA A 100 -8.57 0.33 15.46
CA ALA A 100 -7.17 -0.06 15.68
C ALA A 100 -6.16 0.89 15.02
N SER A 101 -6.55 1.58 13.95
CA SER A 101 -5.70 2.60 13.31
C SER A 101 -5.66 3.91 14.12
N SER A 102 -6.71 4.22 14.87
CA SER A 102 -6.80 5.44 15.68
C SER A 102 -6.26 5.22 17.10
N ASN A 103 -6.49 4.02 17.67
CA ASN A 103 -6.11 3.69 19.03
C ASN A 103 -5.27 2.39 19.09
N PRO A 104 -3.96 2.45 18.80
CA PRO A 104 -3.11 1.27 18.63
C PRO A 104 -2.76 0.53 19.93
N TYR A 105 -3.07 1.11 21.10
CA TYR A 105 -2.74 0.52 22.42
C TYR A 105 -3.95 0.06 23.21
N ASP A 106 -5.15 0.38 22.73
CA ASP A 106 -6.37 -0.05 23.37
C ASP A 106 -6.76 -1.44 22.85
N THR A 107 -7.52 -2.19 23.65
CA THR A 107 -7.95 -3.56 23.33
C THR A 107 -9.47 -3.73 23.14
N ARG A 108 -10.29 -2.67 23.14
CA ARG A 108 -11.75 -2.82 22.97
C ARG A 108 -12.42 -1.93 21.92
N PRO A 109 -13.27 -2.55 21.11
CA PRO A 109 -14.69 -2.30 21.32
C PRO A 109 -15.44 -3.62 21.56
N HIS A 110 -16.34 -3.62 22.56
CA HIS A 110 -17.10 -4.80 22.97
C HIS A 110 -17.89 -5.40 21.77
N ALA A 111 -17.88 -6.73 21.68
CA ALA A 111 -18.45 -7.53 20.59
C ALA A 111 -19.96 -7.75 20.72
#